data_AF-K1TVB0-F1
#
_entry.id   AF-K1TVB0-F1
#
_cell.length_a   1.000
_cell.length_b   1.000
_cell.length_c   1.000
_cell.angle_alpha   90.00
_cell.angle_beta   90.00
_cell.angle_gamma   90.00
#
_symmetry.space_group_name_H-M   'P 1'
#
loop_
_entity.id
_entity.type
_entity.pdbx_description
1 polymer ?
#
loop_
_entity_poly.entity_id
_entity_poly.type
_entity_poly.pdbx_seq_one_letter_code
_entity_poly.pdbx_strand_id
1 'polypeptide(L)'
;MTIEALESISFENLPKTFKTLYPGANSFTFTFVGNVDLETLKPLVEKYIGSIPTSKHVLKFTDDKLRTAKGKVVNDFRTPMLQPKVSEFLLFSSDADYTLRNKQTMLLLNMALNNRYLKSIREEKGGTYGIQVSYTLSYRPEKQALLQIQFDTNEEMADELVPIVFDEIE
;
A
#
# COMPACT_ATOMS: atom_id res chain seq x y z
N MET A 1 -12.60 -0.48 10.53
CA MET A 1 -13.66 0.46 10.97
C MET A 1 -14.82 -0.39 11.44
N THR A 2 -15.24 -0.24 12.70
CA THR A 2 -16.33 -1.05 13.27
C THR A 2 -17.70 -0.48 12.87
N ILE A 3 -18.77 -1.24 13.11
CA ILE A 3 -20.15 -0.78 12.86
C ILE A 3 -20.46 0.43 13.76
N GLU A 4 -20.03 0.39 15.02
CA GLU A 4 -20.23 1.49 15.97
C GLU A 4 -19.49 2.76 15.53
N ALA A 5 -18.28 2.61 14.95
CA ALA A 5 -17.54 3.74 14.40
C ALA A 5 -18.26 4.36 13.19
N LEU A 6 -18.90 3.55 12.34
CA LEU A 6 -19.71 4.01 11.21
C LEU A 6 -20.95 4.78 11.69
N GLU A 7 -21.64 4.27 12.70
CA GLU A 7 -22.85 4.91 13.26
C GLU A 7 -22.54 6.26 13.93
N SER A 8 -21.31 6.47 14.41
CA SER A 8 -20.89 7.75 14.98
C SER A 8 -20.72 8.89 13.96
N ILE A 9 -20.72 8.56 12.65
CA ILE A 9 -20.59 9.56 11.58
C ILE A 9 -21.95 10.23 11.37
N SER A 10 -22.04 11.52 11.70
CA SER A 10 -23.24 12.33 11.48
C SER A 10 -23.02 13.38 10.39
N PHE A 11 -24.09 13.67 9.63
CA PHE A 11 -24.10 14.74 8.64
C PHE A 11 -23.72 16.09 9.24
N GLU A 12 -24.16 16.36 10.47
CA GLU A 12 -23.88 17.59 11.22
C GLU A 12 -22.38 17.82 11.48
N ASN A 13 -21.59 16.74 11.61
CA ASN A 13 -20.15 16.83 11.86
C ASN A 13 -19.33 16.99 10.57
N LEU A 14 -19.91 16.73 9.39
CA LEU A 14 -19.18 16.79 8.11
C LEU A 14 -18.55 18.17 7.84
N PRO A 15 -19.21 19.32 8.08
CA PRO A 15 -18.59 20.63 7.86
C PRO A 15 -17.34 20.85 8.72
N LYS A 16 -17.31 20.32 9.95
CA LYS A 16 -16.15 20.40 10.85
C LYS A 16 -15.01 19.50 10.36
N THR A 17 -15.33 18.27 9.95
CA THR A 17 -14.37 17.35 9.35
C THR A 17 -13.77 17.93 8.07
N PHE A 18 -14.60 18.52 7.20
CA PHE A 18 -14.14 19.20 5.99
C PHE A 18 -13.15 20.33 6.31
N LYS A 19 -13.48 21.23 7.24
CA LYS A 19 -12.56 22.31 7.66
C LYS A 19 -11.25 21.79 8.26
N THR A 20 -11.26 20.60 8.87
CA THR A 20 -10.07 19.97 9.44
C THR A 20 -9.18 19.37 8.35
N LEU A 21 -9.77 18.74 7.34
CA LEU A 21 -9.05 18.12 6.22
C LEU A 21 -8.60 19.13 5.17
N TYR A 22 -9.32 20.25 5.02
CA TYR A 22 -9.03 21.32 4.06
C TYR A 22 -8.85 22.67 4.77
N PRO A 23 -7.85 22.80 5.65
CA PRO A 23 -7.73 23.98 6.51
C PRO A 23 -7.30 25.23 5.74
N GLY A 24 -6.59 25.09 4.62
CA GLY A 24 -6.19 26.20 3.74
C GLY A 24 -5.24 25.77 2.63
N ALA A 25 -5.02 26.67 1.66
CA ALA A 25 -4.26 26.38 0.43
C ALA A 25 -2.82 25.93 0.70
N ASN A 26 -2.20 26.46 1.76
CA ASN A 26 -0.82 26.17 2.16
C ASN A 26 -0.62 24.74 2.75
N SER A 27 -1.68 23.94 2.82
CA SER A 27 -1.61 22.52 3.21
C SER A 27 -1.49 21.57 2.02
N PHE A 28 -1.52 22.09 0.79
CA PHE A 28 -1.59 21.29 -0.43
C PHE A 28 -0.52 21.71 -1.44
N THR A 29 -0.08 20.74 -2.23
CA THR A 29 0.72 20.98 -3.44
C THR A 29 -0.15 20.74 -4.65
N PHE A 30 -0.39 21.78 -5.44
CA PHE A 30 -1.17 21.70 -6.68
C PHE A 30 -0.22 21.41 -7.85
N THR A 31 -0.44 20.29 -8.54
CA THR A 31 0.39 19.88 -9.69
C THR A 31 -0.46 19.87 -10.95
N PHE A 32 -0.03 20.59 -11.98
CA PHE A 32 -0.69 20.66 -13.28
C PHE A 32 0.13 19.89 -14.31
N VAL A 33 -0.51 18.96 -15.03
CA VAL A 33 0.15 18.11 -16.03
C VAL A 33 -0.69 18.11 -17.30
N GLY A 34 -0.07 18.45 -18.43
CA GLY A 34 -0.72 18.44 -19.74
C GLY A 34 -0.15 19.51 -20.68
N ASN A 35 -0.77 19.63 -21.85
CA ASN A 35 -0.50 20.74 -22.76
C ASN A 35 -1.28 21.98 -22.30
N VAL A 36 -0.63 22.82 -21.49
CA VAL A 36 -1.26 24.00 -20.89
C VAL A 36 -0.48 25.25 -21.25
N ASP A 37 -1.18 26.25 -21.77
CA ASP A 37 -0.63 27.58 -21.97
C ASP A 37 -0.48 28.31 -20.63
N LEU A 38 0.73 28.77 -20.32
CA LEU A 38 1.05 29.41 -19.06
C LEU A 38 0.41 30.80 -18.92
N GLU A 39 0.24 31.52 -20.03
CA GLU A 39 -0.39 32.84 -20.04
C GLU A 39 -1.88 32.74 -19.69
N THR A 40 -2.53 31.65 -20.10
CA THR A 40 -3.91 31.33 -19.70
C THR A 40 -3.99 30.71 -18.29
N LEU A 41 -3.05 29.85 -17.91
CA LEU A 41 -3.11 29.12 -16.64
C LEU A 41 -2.90 30.03 -15.44
N LYS A 42 -1.91 30.92 -15.49
CA LYS A 42 -1.54 31.78 -14.37
C LYS A 42 -2.72 32.58 -13.80
N PRO A 43 -3.52 33.33 -14.59
CA PRO A 43 -4.66 34.07 -14.06
C PRO A 43 -5.74 33.15 -13.48
N LEU A 44 -5.91 31.93 -13.99
CA LEU A 44 -6.85 30.95 -13.44
C LEU A 44 -6.37 30.41 -12.08
N VAL A 45 -5.07 30.12 -11.95
CA VAL A 45 -4.47 29.69 -10.68
C VAL A 45 -4.58 30.80 -9.64
N GLU A 46 -4.28 32.04 -10.00
CA GLU A 46 -4.46 33.19 -9.11
C GLU A 46 -5.92 33.35 -8.68
N LYS A 47 -6.86 33.24 -9.62
CA LYS A 47 -8.31 33.39 -9.36
C LYS A 47 -8.88 32.28 -8.47
N TYR A 48 -8.53 31.01 -8.71
CA TYR A 48 -9.21 29.88 -8.08
C TYR A 48 -8.42 29.20 -6.96
N ILE A 49 -7.09 29.29 -6.98
CA ILE A 49 -6.23 28.71 -5.94
C ILE A 49 -5.64 29.82 -5.07
N GLY A 50 -5.16 30.90 -5.67
CA GLY A 50 -4.61 32.05 -4.95
C GLY A 50 -5.64 32.79 -4.09
N SER A 51 -6.94 32.64 -4.37
CA SER A 51 -8.03 33.18 -3.57
C SER A 51 -8.41 32.33 -2.37
N ILE A 52 -7.90 31.09 -2.27
CA ILE A 52 -8.18 30.20 -1.13
C ILE A 52 -7.37 30.70 0.08
N PRO A 53 -8.00 30.91 1.25
CA PRO A 53 -7.30 31.34 2.45
C PRO A 53 -6.19 30.36 2.86
N THR A 54 -5.15 30.90 3.49
CA THR A 54 -4.14 30.09 4.17
C THR A 54 -4.58 29.81 5.61
N SER A 55 -4.09 28.70 6.16
CA SER A 55 -4.31 28.34 7.56
C SER A 55 -3.05 28.58 8.38
N LYS A 56 -3.23 28.96 9.65
CA LYS A 56 -2.15 28.88 10.66
C LYS A 56 -1.79 27.42 10.98
N HIS A 57 -2.74 26.50 10.78
CA HIS A 57 -2.56 25.07 10.95
C HIS A 57 -2.38 24.42 9.58
N VAL A 58 -1.13 24.25 9.18
CA VAL A 58 -0.76 23.51 7.97
C VAL A 58 -0.92 22.02 8.26
N LEU A 59 -1.70 21.32 7.42
CA LEU A 59 -1.88 19.87 7.55
C LEU A 59 -0.53 19.17 7.39
N LYS A 60 -0.20 18.29 8.34
CA LYS A 60 0.96 17.41 8.29
C LYS A 60 0.46 15.98 8.45
N PHE A 61 1.25 15.03 7.94
CA PHE A 61 0.96 13.63 8.21
C PHE A 61 1.07 13.36 9.72
N THR A 62 0.19 12.52 10.23
CA THR A 62 0.24 12.03 11.62
C THR A 62 0.87 10.64 11.59
N ASP A 63 1.86 10.42 12.44
CA ASP A 63 2.43 9.09 12.69
C ASP A 63 1.62 8.43 13.82
N ASP A 64 0.79 7.46 13.46
CA ASP A 64 -0.07 6.70 14.38
C ASP A 64 0.69 5.64 15.20
N LYS A 65 2.01 5.53 14.99
CA LYS A 65 2.90 4.59 15.70
C LYS A 65 2.58 3.12 15.43
N LEU A 66 1.78 2.80 14.41
CA LEU A 66 1.59 1.43 13.96
C LEU A 66 2.81 0.98 13.15
N ARG A 67 3.32 -0.21 13.45
CA ARG A 67 4.57 -0.75 12.90
C ARG A 67 4.39 -2.22 12.56
N THR A 68 5.12 -2.69 11.54
CA THR A 68 5.21 -4.12 11.23
C THR A 68 5.82 -4.86 12.42
N ALA A 69 5.27 -6.03 12.75
CA ALA A 69 5.82 -6.85 13.82
C ALA A 69 7.26 -7.30 13.49
N LYS A 70 8.14 -7.30 14.49
CA LYS A 70 9.53 -7.73 14.33
C LYS A 70 9.65 -9.25 14.50
N GLY A 71 10.54 -9.86 13.73
CA GLY A 71 10.79 -11.29 13.76
C GLY A 71 9.72 -12.10 13.02
N LYS A 72 9.79 -13.43 13.16
CA LYS A 72 8.80 -14.33 12.55
C LYS A 72 7.51 -14.31 13.36
N VAL A 73 6.43 -13.84 12.75
CA VAL A 73 5.08 -13.90 13.29
C VAL A 73 4.22 -14.70 12.33
N VAL A 74 3.52 -15.72 12.85
CA VAL A 74 2.60 -16.55 12.08
C VAL A 74 1.22 -16.40 12.69
N ASN A 75 0.24 -16.02 11.87
CA ASN A 75 -1.16 -15.96 12.25
C ASN A 75 -1.95 -16.88 11.32
N ASP A 76 -2.65 -17.86 11.89
CA ASP A 76 -3.53 -18.77 11.16
C ASP A 76 -4.98 -18.44 11.53
N PHE A 77 -5.79 -18.15 10.52
CA PHE A 77 -7.20 -17.83 10.67
C PHE A 77 -8.04 -18.85 9.90
N ARG A 78 -8.88 -19.58 10.63
CA ARG A 78 -9.76 -20.60 10.04
C ARG A 78 -11.20 -20.16 10.12
N THR A 79 -11.88 -20.20 8.98
CA THR A 79 -13.31 -19.92 8.87
C THR A 79 -13.97 -20.95 7.96
N PRO A 80 -15.20 -21.40 8.24
CA PRO A 80 -15.96 -22.20 7.28
C PRO A 80 -16.16 -21.44 5.97
N MET A 81 -15.95 -22.14 4.85
CA MET A 81 -16.12 -21.59 3.50
C MET A 81 -17.02 -22.52 2.68
N LEU A 82 -17.88 -21.94 1.82
CA LEU A 82 -18.68 -22.71 0.86
C LEU A 82 -17.79 -23.41 -0.19
N GLN A 83 -16.71 -22.75 -0.58
CA GLN A 83 -15.66 -23.30 -1.44
C GLN A 83 -14.35 -23.29 -0.64
N PRO A 84 -13.88 -24.45 -0.16
CA PRO A 84 -12.65 -24.54 0.60
C PRO A 84 -11.46 -24.01 -0.20
N LYS A 85 -10.68 -23.11 0.41
CA LYS A 85 -9.38 -22.64 -0.09
C LYS A 85 -8.51 -22.19 1.06
N VAL A 86 -7.21 -22.14 0.81
CA VAL A 86 -6.20 -21.52 1.66
C VAL A 86 -5.64 -20.30 0.94
N SER A 87 -5.50 -19.19 1.65
CA SER A 87 -4.88 -17.96 1.14
C SER A 87 -3.60 -17.70 1.93
N GLU A 88 -2.47 -17.82 1.28
CA GLU A 88 -1.16 -17.58 1.89
C GLU A 88 -0.75 -16.13 1.69
N PHE A 89 -0.30 -15.49 2.77
CA PHE A 89 0.17 -14.11 2.78
C PHE A 89 1.49 -14.03 3.53
N LEU A 90 2.57 -13.79 2.79
CA LEU A 90 3.90 -13.61 3.35
C LEU A 90 4.32 -12.15 3.21
N LEU A 91 4.68 -11.53 4.33
CA LEU A 91 5.16 -10.15 4.38
C LEU A 91 6.58 -10.10 4.92
N PHE A 92 7.50 -9.68 4.08
CA PHE A 92 8.87 -9.36 4.45
C PHE A 92 8.99 -7.85 4.63
N SER A 93 9.68 -7.44 5.70
CA SER A 93 9.88 -6.03 6.01
C SER A 93 11.34 -5.75 6.37
N SER A 94 11.83 -4.59 5.95
CA SER A 94 13.16 -4.09 6.31
C SER A 94 13.13 -2.57 6.41
N ASP A 95 13.98 -2.02 7.25
CA ASP A 95 14.33 -0.60 7.18
C ASP A 95 15.03 -0.34 5.83
N ALA A 96 14.60 0.69 5.11
CA ALA A 96 15.17 1.03 3.81
C ALA A 96 14.96 2.51 3.46
N ASP A 97 16.02 3.18 2.99
CA ASP A 97 15.91 4.55 2.53
C ASP A 97 15.07 4.66 1.24
N TYR A 98 14.20 5.67 1.18
CA TYR A 98 13.48 6.03 -0.04
C TYR A 98 14.42 6.73 -1.03
N THR A 99 15.13 5.95 -1.83
CA THR A 99 16.02 6.43 -2.91
C THR A 99 15.60 5.85 -4.26
N LEU A 100 15.95 6.53 -5.36
CA LEU A 100 15.69 6.01 -6.70
C LEU A 100 16.34 4.64 -6.90
N ARG A 101 17.57 4.45 -6.40
CA ARG A 101 18.28 3.17 -6.45
C ARG A 101 17.49 2.06 -5.75
N ASN A 102 17.08 2.27 -4.50
CA ASN A 102 16.31 1.27 -3.76
C ASN A 102 14.96 0.97 -4.43
N LYS A 103 14.30 2.00 -4.99
CA LYS A 103 13.07 1.80 -5.76
C LYS A 103 13.28 0.93 -7.00
N GLN A 104 14.35 1.16 -7.75
CA GLN A 104 14.71 0.33 -8.90
C GLN A 104 15.10 -1.09 -8.49
N THR A 105 15.86 -1.25 -7.40
CA THR A 105 16.22 -2.57 -6.85
C THR A 105 14.98 -3.37 -6.49
N MET A 106 14.04 -2.76 -5.75
CA MET A 106 12.78 -3.43 -5.39
C MET A 106 11.94 -3.79 -6.62
N LEU A 107 11.90 -2.93 -7.63
CA LEU A 107 11.23 -3.22 -8.90
C LEU A 107 11.83 -4.46 -9.59
N LEU A 108 13.15 -4.52 -9.71
CA LEU A 108 13.85 -5.64 -10.35
C LEU A 108 13.65 -6.94 -9.55
N LEU A 109 13.77 -6.89 -8.22
CA LEU A 109 13.51 -8.02 -7.34
C LEU A 109 12.08 -8.54 -7.52
N ASN A 110 11.10 -7.63 -7.51
CA ASN A 110 9.70 -7.97 -7.74
C ASN A 110 9.47 -8.65 -9.09
N MET A 111 10.10 -8.15 -10.17
CA MET A 111 9.98 -8.76 -11.49
C MET A 111 10.64 -10.16 -11.54
N ALA A 112 11.81 -10.33 -10.92
CA ALA A 112 12.49 -11.61 -10.86
C ALA A 112 11.67 -12.66 -10.09
N LEU A 113 11.20 -12.31 -8.89
CA LEU A 113 10.41 -13.20 -8.04
C LEU A 113 9.06 -13.56 -8.66
N ASN A 114 8.34 -12.59 -9.25
CA ASN A 114 7.08 -12.89 -9.95
C ASN A 114 7.30 -13.93 -11.07
N ASN A 115 8.35 -13.78 -11.88
CA ASN A 115 8.67 -14.76 -12.92
C ASN A 115 9.06 -16.12 -12.33
N ARG A 116 9.86 -16.11 -11.26
CA ARG A 116 10.33 -17.35 -10.65
C ARG A 116 9.18 -18.16 -10.05
N TYR A 117 8.30 -17.51 -9.29
CA TYR A 117 7.15 -18.16 -8.68
C TYR A 117 6.07 -18.57 -9.66
N LEU A 118 5.88 -17.81 -10.75
CA LEU A 118 5.00 -18.24 -11.84
C LEU A 118 5.45 -19.62 -12.36
N LYS A 119 6.77 -19.79 -12.55
CA LYS A 119 7.32 -21.07 -12.99
C LYS A 119 7.24 -22.16 -11.91
N SER A 120 7.83 -21.93 -10.74
CA SER A 120 7.98 -22.98 -9.73
C SER A 120 6.65 -23.38 -9.08
N ILE A 121 5.77 -22.42 -8.77
CA ILE A 121 4.54 -22.68 -8.00
C ILE A 121 3.36 -22.96 -8.94
N ARG A 122 3.20 -22.19 -10.02
CA ARG A 122 2.06 -22.37 -10.94
C ARG A 122 2.33 -23.40 -12.04
N GLU A 123 3.46 -23.33 -12.74
CA GLU A 123 3.70 -24.20 -13.90
C GLU A 123 4.20 -25.59 -13.50
N GLU A 124 5.19 -25.67 -12.61
CA GLU A 124 5.82 -26.94 -12.23
C GLU A 124 4.98 -27.72 -11.21
N LYS A 125 4.41 -27.04 -10.21
CA LYS A 125 3.59 -27.67 -9.17
C LYS A 125 2.09 -27.69 -9.47
N GLY A 126 1.61 -26.83 -10.37
CA GLY A 126 0.17 -26.68 -10.59
C GLY A 126 -0.58 -26.18 -9.34
N GLY A 127 0.13 -25.59 -8.39
CA GLY A 127 -0.30 -25.42 -7.01
C GLY A 127 -1.23 -24.23 -6.75
N THR A 128 -1.32 -23.31 -7.71
CA THR A 128 -2.15 -22.11 -7.61
C THR A 128 -2.61 -21.65 -8.99
N TYR A 129 -3.76 -20.97 -9.05
CA TYR A 129 -4.19 -20.29 -10.27
C TYR A 129 -3.37 -19.02 -10.54
N GLY A 130 -2.81 -18.40 -9.48
CA GLY A 130 -2.02 -17.19 -9.60
C GLY A 130 -1.26 -16.86 -8.32
N ILE A 131 -0.04 -16.39 -8.51
CA ILE A 131 0.82 -15.86 -7.46
C ILE A 131 1.19 -14.43 -7.79
N GLN A 132 1.17 -13.57 -6.79
CA GLN A 132 1.53 -12.17 -6.92
C GLN A 132 2.61 -11.83 -5.92
N VAL A 133 3.68 -11.23 -6.43
CA VAL A 133 4.64 -10.47 -5.64
C VAL A 133 4.34 -9.00 -5.84
N SER A 134 4.29 -8.26 -4.74
CA SER A 134 4.16 -6.80 -4.72
C SER A 134 5.14 -6.22 -3.72
N TYR A 135 5.47 -4.95 -3.89
CA TYR A 135 6.39 -4.27 -2.98
C TYR A 135 5.93 -2.84 -2.69
N THR A 136 6.35 -2.33 -1.55
CA THR A 136 6.20 -0.93 -1.17
C THR A 136 7.52 -0.41 -0.63
N LEU A 137 7.96 0.74 -1.10
CA LEU A 137 9.04 1.52 -0.49
C LEU A 137 8.43 2.82 0.02
N SER A 138 8.44 3.00 1.33
CA SER A 138 7.81 4.13 2.01
C SER A 138 8.83 5.15 2.49
N TYR A 139 8.47 6.42 2.47
CA TYR A 139 9.24 7.52 3.07
C TYR A 139 8.58 8.07 4.35
N ARG A 140 7.24 7.95 4.44
CA ARG A 140 6.41 8.42 5.55
C ARG A 140 5.41 7.33 5.94
N PRO A 141 5.00 7.24 7.22
CA PRO A 141 5.54 8.00 8.36
C PRO A 141 6.99 7.58 8.71
N GLU A 142 7.43 6.41 8.25
CA GLU A 142 8.79 5.92 8.37
C GLU A 142 9.33 5.37 7.05
N LYS A 143 10.65 5.20 7.02
CA LYS A 143 11.39 4.65 5.89
C LYS A 143 11.40 3.13 5.99
N GLN A 144 10.70 2.46 5.07
CA GLN A 144 10.55 1.00 5.13
C GLN A 144 10.42 0.43 3.72
N ALA A 145 10.99 -0.75 3.51
CA ALA A 145 10.69 -1.63 2.38
C ALA A 145 9.80 -2.78 2.86
N LEU A 146 8.71 -3.02 2.14
CA LEU A 146 7.84 -4.17 2.28
C LEU A 146 7.85 -4.96 0.98
N LEU A 147 7.95 -6.28 1.09
CA LEU A 147 7.71 -7.23 0.00
C LEU A 147 6.62 -8.18 0.44
N GLN A 148 5.56 -8.26 -0.34
CA GLN A 148 4.39 -9.09 -0.06
C GLN A 148 4.26 -10.15 -1.16
N ILE A 149 4.13 -11.40 -0.76
CA ILE A 149 3.87 -12.54 -1.64
C ILE A 149 2.51 -13.12 -1.24
N GLN A 150 1.63 -13.31 -2.22
CA GLN A 150 0.29 -13.81 -1.98
C GLN A 150 -0.15 -14.77 -3.08
N PHE A 151 -0.79 -15.87 -2.67
CA PHE A 151 -1.41 -16.84 -3.57
C PHE A 151 -2.54 -17.59 -2.88
N ASP A 152 -3.48 -18.09 -3.68
CA ASP A 152 -4.55 -18.98 -3.21
C ASP A 152 -4.25 -20.42 -3.64
N THR A 153 -4.49 -21.38 -2.76
CA THR A 153 -4.28 -22.80 -3.00
C THR A 153 -5.31 -23.65 -2.25
N ASN A 154 -5.21 -24.98 -2.33
CA ASN A 154 -6.00 -25.89 -1.51
C ASN A 154 -5.23 -26.28 -0.24
N GLU A 155 -5.92 -26.88 0.73
CA GLU A 155 -5.33 -27.27 2.02
C GLU A 155 -4.19 -28.28 1.86
N GLU A 156 -4.29 -29.20 0.89
CA GLU A 156 -3.29 -30.25 0.64
C GLU A 156 -1.95 -29.68 0.15
N MET A 157 -1.98 -28.60 -0.64
CA MET A 157 -0.78 -28.04 -1.27
C MET A 157 -0.17 -26.87 -0.48
N ALA A 158 -0.89 -26.26 0.48
CA ALA A 158 -0.38 -25.12 1.24
C ALA A 158 0.98 -25.41 1.91
N ASP A 159 1.09 -26.56 2.59
CA ASP A 159 2.31 -26.99 3.27
C ASP A 159 3.48 -27.28 2.31
N GLU A 160 3.21 -27.60 1.04
CA GLU A 160 4.22 -27.86 0.02
C GLU A 160 4.71 -26.57 -0.66
N LEU A 161 3.81 -25.61 -0.90
CA LEU A 161 4.13 -24.41 -1.69
C LEU A 161 4.84 -23.33 -0.88
N VAL A 162 4.54 -23.20 0.41
CA VAL A 162 5.17 -22.18 1.27
C VAL A 162 6.69 -22.35 1.37
N PRO A 163 7.27 -23.56 1.56
CA PRO A 163 8.71 -23.77 1.53
C PRO A 163 9.39 -23.30 0.23
N ILE A 164 8.75 -23.53 -0.92
CA ILE A 164 9.28 -23.09 -2.23
C ILE A 164 9.40 -21.56 -2.28
N VAL A 165 8.50 -20.83 -1.61
CA VAL A 165 8.61 -19.37 -1.50
C VAL A 165 9.88 -18.96 -0.75
N PHE A 166 10.23 -19.68 0.31
CA PHE A 166 11.44 -19.38 1.08
C PHE A 166 12.72 -19.79 0.34
N ASP A 167 12.72 -20.95 -0.34
CA ASP A 167 13.90 -21.43 -1.07
C ASP A 167 14.33 -20.51 -2.22
N GLU A 168 13.38 -19.78 -2.83
CA GLU A 168 13.63 -18.92 -4.00
C GLU A 168 13.93 -17.45 -3.64
N ILE A 169 13.61 -17.03 -2.41
CA ILE A 169 13.85 -15.66 -1.95
C ILE A 169 15.19 -15.50 -1.23
N GLU A 170 15.73 -16.59 -0.66
CA GLU A 170 17.06 -16.65 -0.04
C GLU A 170 18.20 -16.59 -1.08
#